data_AF-A0A9X8VJH9-F1
#
_entry.id   AF-A0A9X8VJH9-F1
#
_cell.length_a   1.000
_cell.length_b   1.000
_cell.length_c   1.000
_cell.angle_alpha   90.00
_cell.angle_beta   90.00
_cell.angle_gamma   90.00
#
_symmetry.space_group_name_H-M   'P 1'
#
loop_
_entity.id
_entity.type
_entity.pdbx_description
1 polymer ?
#
loop_
_entity_poly.entity_id
_entity_poly.type
_entity_poly.pdbx_seq_one_letter_code
_entity_poly.pdbx_strand_id
1 'polypeptide(L)' 'ARQQETSGMMLETQNNNLAACRCYQHYGFILGGIDRLLYRAEPEIADHEIALFWYLPFNSEIGY' A
#
# COMPACT_ATOMS: atom_id res chain seq x y z
N ALA A 1 -3.28 1.27 -16.04
CA ALA A 1 -3.33 -0.13 -15.62
C ALA A 1 -4.28 -0.96 -16.48
N ARG A 2 -5.58 -0.64 -16.62
CA ARG A 2 -6.52 -1.42 -17.46
C ARG A 2 -6.18 -1.61 -18.96
N GLN A 3 -5.21 -0.86 -19.50
CA GLN A 3 -4.71 -1.02 -20.87
C GLN A 3 -3.51 -1.98 -20.99
N GLN A 4 -2.98 -2.47 -19.87
CA GLN A 4 -2.01 -3.54 -19.81
C GLN A 4 -2.68 -4.71 -19.07
N GLU A 5 -2.41 -5.95 -19.44
CA GLU A 5 -2.97 -7.16 -18.80
C GLU A 5 -2.38 -7.38 -17.39
N THR A 6 -2.54 -6.40 -16.50
CA THR A 6 -2.03 -6.44 -15.13
C THR A 6 -3.07 -7.06 -14.19
N SER A 7 -2.65 -7.97 -13.31
CA SER A 7 -3.54 -8.62 -12.34
C SER A 7 -4.08 -7.68 -11.26
N GLY A 8 -3.56 -6.45 -11.15
CA GLY A 8 -3.99 -5.46 -10.17
C GLY A 8 -3.08 -4.23 -10.11
N MET A 9 -3.29 -3.42 -9.08
CA MET A 9 -2.44 -2.29 -8.69
C MET A 9 -1.88 -2.52 -7.29
N MET A 10 -0.65 -2.06 -7.07
CA MET A 10 -0.04 -1.97 -5.74
C MET A 10 0.42 -0.54 -5.51
N LEU A 11 0.23 -0.06 -4.28
CA LEU A 11 0.67 1.26 -3.82
C LEU A 11 1.35 1.11 -2.45
N GLU A 12 2.31 1.98 -2.21
CA GLU A 12 2.95 2.15 -0.90
C GLU A 12 2.51 3.49 -0.30
N THR A 13 2.31 3.54 1.01
CA THR A 13 2.11 4.80 1.75
C THR A 13 2.58 4.70 3.19
N GLN A 14 2.99 5.82 3.75
CA GLN A 14 3.37 5.92 5.16
C GLN A 14 2.12 5.87 6.07
N ASN A 15 2.25 5.24 7.24
CA ASN A 15 1.21 5.14 8.26
C ASN A 15 0.65 6.49 8.75
N ASN A 16 1.42 7.57 8.66
CA ASN A 16 0.98 8.91 9.07
C ASN A 16 0.15 9.64 7.99
N ASN A 17 0.19 9.18 6.73
CA ASN A 17 -0.61 9.72 5.64
C ASN A 17 -2.03 9.13 5.66
N LEU A 18 -2.78 9.52 6.69
CA LEU A 18 -4.15 9.02 6.92
C LEU A 18 -5.10 9.37 5.78
N ALA A 19 -4.89 10.50 5.09
CA ALA A 19 -5.69 10.88 3.94
C ALA A 19 -5.54 9.88 2.80
N ALA A 20 -4.31 9.48 2.48
CA ALA A 20 -4.03 8.45 1.48
C ALA A 20 -4.58 7.09 1.89
N CYS A 21 -4.35 6.66 3.14
CA CYS A 21 -4.89 5.40 3.67
C CYS A 21 -6.41 5.31 3.52
N ARG A 22 -7.14 6.36 3.92
CA ARG A 22 -8.61 6.40 3.80
C ARG A 22 -9.05 6.42 2.34
N CYS A 23 -8.33 7.14 1.48
CA CYS A 23 -8.58 7.17 0.05
C CYS A 23 -8.47 5.75 -0.54
N TYR A 24 -7.37 5.04 -0.29
CA TYR A 24 -7.14 3.69 -0.81
C TYR A 24 -8.18 2.70 -0.31
N GLN A 25 -8.48 2.72 0.99
CA GLN A 25 -9.54 1.89 1.58
C GLN A 25 -10.90 2.17 0.93
N HIS A 26 -11.23 3.44 0.65
CA HIS A 26 -12.48 3.81 -0.02
C HIS A 26 -12.56 3.32 -1.47
N TYR A 27 -11.43 3.32 -2.20
CA TYR A 27 -11.34 2.81 -3.58
C TYR A 27 -11.22 1.29 -3.67
N GLY A 28 -11.30 0.56 -2.55
CA GLY A 28 -11.31 -0.90 -2.52
C GLY A 28 -9.92 -1.53 -2.48
N PHE A 29 -8.86 -0.76 -2.20
CA PHE A 29 -7.56 -1.35 -1.89
C PHE A 29 -7.61 -2.05 -0.54
N ILE A 30 -6.84 -3.13 -0.43
CA ILE A 30 -6.69 -3.93 0.77
C ILE A 30 -5.26 -3.78 1.28
N LEU A 31 -5.10 -3.57 2.58
CA LEU A 31 -3.78 -3.57 3.21
C LEU A 31 -3.23 -5.01 3.21
N GLY A 32 -2.17 -5.26 2.44
CA GLY A 32 -1.58 -6.59 2.28
C GLY A 32 -0.17 -6.72 2.88
N GLY A 33 0.47 -5.61 3.24
CA GLY A 33 1.82 -5.63 3.80
C GLY A 33 2.11 -4.43 4.69
N ILE A 34 2.99 -4.65 5.66
CA ILE A 34 3.51 -3.63 6.57
C ILE A 34 5.02 -3.86 6.68
N ASP A 35 5.81 -2.83 6.41
CA ASP A 35 7.27 -2.87 6.58
C ASP A 35 7.74 -1.72 7.47
N ARG A 36 8.26 -2.08 8.65
CA ARG A 36 8.77 -1.13 9.65
C ARG A 36 10.24 -0.77 9.43
N LEU A 37 10.91 -1.46 8.52
CA LEU A 37 12.34 -1.32 8.26
C LEU A 37 12.62 -0.66 6.91
N LEU A 38 11.60 -0.46 6.06
CA LEU A 38 11.77 0.15 4.75
C LEU A 38 12.50 1.49 4.82
N TYR A 39 12.13 2.35 5.77
CA TYR A 39 12.72 3.69 5.94
C TYR A 39 13.96 3.73 6.82
N ARG A 40 14.53 2.60 7.24
CA ARG A 40 15.65 2.56 8.21
C ARG A 40 16.91 3.33 7.76
N ALA A 41 17.04 3.58 6.45
CA ALA A 41 18.15 4.33 5.88
C ALA A 41 17.98 5.85 6.02
N GLU A 42 16.80 6.32 6.42
CA GLU A 42 16.41 7.72 6.59
C GLU A 42 16.03 7.94 8.06
N PRO A 43 17.00 8.26 8.94
CA PRO A 43 16.80 8.28 10.39
C PRO A 43 15.68 9.22 10.84
N GLU A 44 15.50 10.34 10.13
CA GLU A 44 14.47 11.33 10.43
C GLU A 44 13.05 10.76 10.26
N ILE A 45 12.88 9.75 9.41
CA ILE A 45 11.60 9.14 9.07
C ILE A 45 11.43 7.80 9.79
N ALA A 46 12.50 7.03 9.89
CA ALA A 46 12.54 5.67 10.43
C ALA A 46 11.95 5.53 11.84
N ASP A 47 12.06 6.58 12.67
CA ASP A 47 11.62 6.54 14.06
C ASP A 47 10.09 6.55 14.22
N HIS A 48 9.34 6.95 13.19
CA HIS A 48 7.90 7.14 13.32
C HIS A 48 7.06 6.76 12.09
N GLU A 49 7.68 6.55 10.93
CA GLU A 49 6.98 6.14 9.73
C GLU A 49 7.15 4.66 9.43
N ILE A 50 6.04 4.03 9.04
CA ILE A 50 5.94 2.62 8.67
C ILE A 50 5.34 2.57 7.28
N ALA A 51 5.96 1.82 6.38
CA ALA A 51 5.45 1.62 5.04
C ALA A 51 4.27 0.65 5.06
N LEU A 52 3.17 1.04 4.40
CA LEU A 52 1.95 0.27 4.24
C LEU A 52 1.77 -0.06 2.76
N PHE A 53 1.68 -1.34 2.45
CA PHE A 53 1.48 -1.82 1.08
C PHE A 53 0.01 -2.17 0.84
N TRP A 54 -0.59 -1.45 -0.10
CA TRP A 54 -2.00 -1.54 -0.48
C TRP A 54 -2.13 -2.21 -1.84
N TYR A 55 -3.12 -3.08 -1.98
CA TYR A 55 -3.33 -3.87 -3.18
C TYR A 55 -4.77 -3.75 -3.67
N LEU A 56 -4.95 -3.52 -4.97
CA LEU A 56 -6.24 -3.52 -5.66
C LEU A 56 -6.18 -4.57 -6.78
N PRO A 57 -6.64 -5.81 -6.53
CA PRO A 57 -6.72 -6.83 -7.56
C PRO A 57 -7.80 -6.47 -8.60
N PHE A 58 -7.55 -6.73 -9.88
CA PHE A 58 -8.52 -6.46 -10.96
C PHE A 58 -9.41 -7.65 -11.28
N ASN A 59 -8.96 -8.84 -10.91
CA ASN A 59 -9.74 -10.06 -10.98
C ASN A 59 -10.13 -10.45 -9.56
N SER A 60 -11.36 -10.93 -9.37
CA SER A 60 -11.93 -11.29 -8.06
C SER A 60 -11.26 -12.49 -7.36
N GLU A 61 -10.16 -13.01 -7.91
CA GLU A 61 -9.37 -14.07 -7.29
C GLU A 61 -8.30 -13.44 -6.39
N ILE A 62 -8.68 -13.15 -5.15
CA ILE A 62 -7.70 -13.02 -4.08
C ILE A 62 -7.40 -14.46 -3.63
N GLY A 63 -6.39 -15.06 -4.25
CA GLY A 63 -5.86 -16.35 -3.79
C GLY A 63 -5.25 -16.17 -2.42
N TYR A 64 -5.99 -16.54 -1.38
CA TYR A 64 -5.47 -16.82 -0.04
C TYR A 64 -5.04 -18.28 0.05
#